data_AF-A0A1A3PKV5-F1
#
_entry.id   AF-A0A1A3PKV5-F1
#
_cell.length_a   1.000
_cell.length_b   1.000
_cell.length_c   1.000
_cell.angle_alpha   90.00
_cell.angle_beta   90.00
_cell.angle_gamma   90.00
#
_symmetry.space_group_name_H-M   'P 1'
#
loop_
_entity.id
_entity.type
_entity.pdbx_description
1 polymer ?
#
loop_
_entity_poly.entity_id
_entity_poly.type
_entity_poly.pdbx_seq_one_letter_code
_entity_poly.pdbx_strand_id
1 'polypeptide(L)'
;MAGRHSKKRAKQPRNEATRRNVRFITLSSAASTFFTLSLSPLAATPVARADGEDIIIDQIINSLSAIDPTLALDLSSWLDSLDAALQGAANFDPSSFADAFDPSALAGVFDPSNVAGAIDPSGIFDPSTLSGALDPSGVFDPSSALGTTPEIDPGLSAVSVDPAALPAADPASSNSLAGLWDQWLYEPGHQFDQDWIHGTTFLGQLTVQWDNALNTFWHDIGGQGILIGNGVDGTMADPNGGAGGLWFGDGGDGWTSTVAGESGGAGGIAYLGNGGEGGAGFEGSAGGAGGDSFYGIAGNGGQGGDGVTLGTDGGNGGAGGTADGWLFGNGGDGGQGGIGAPGEPGTPGTLPGEMGGTGGSGGTGGDGGAGGNGALLFGDGGGGGNGGAGGPGGPGGAGGPGLGPGGFGGPGGYGGYGGQAGFGGLFGHNGMPGLNGPTGPTGPNGPTGPSG
;
A
#
# COMPACT_ATOMS: atom_id res chain seq x y z
N MET A 1 26.53 38.30 79.78
CA MET A 1 25.90 36.97 79.98
C MET A 1 26.32 36.12 78.78
N ALA A 2 27.13 35.07 78.91
CA ALA A 2 26.83 33.76 79.52
C ALA A 2 25.68 33.03 78.77
N GLY A 3 25.86 31.84 78.18
CA GLY A 3 27.06 30.99 78.08
C GLY A 3 26.90 29.83 77.06
N ARG A 4 27.95 29.02 76.84
CA ARG A 4 27.94 27.86 75.91
C ARG A 4 27.10 26.69 76.46
N HIS A 5 26.59 25.81 75.59
CA HIS A 5 26.97 24.38 75.58
C HIS A 5 26.58 23.66 74.26
N SER A 6 26.96 22.39 74.10
CA SER A 6 26.93 21.64 72.82
C SER A 6 26.74 20.13 73.04
N LYS A 7 26.10 19.46 72.07
CA LYS A 7 26.09 18.01 71.73
C LYS A 7 25.42 17.88 70.34
N LYS A 8 25.61 16.85 69.49
CA LYS A 8 26.74 15.99 69.07
C LYS A 8 26.11 14.88 68.19
N ARG A 9 26.45 14.85 66.89
CA ARG A 9 26.44 13.71 65.94
C ARG A 9 25.24 12.74 65.84
N ALA A 10 24.87 12.48 64.58
CA ALA A 10 24.68 11.12 64.05
C ALA A 10 25.51 10.92 62.75
N LYS A 11 25.73 9.67 62.35
CA LYS A 11 26.12 9.17 61.00
C LYS A 11 24.98 8.20 60.57
N GLN A 12 24.81 7.67 59.35
CA GLN A 12 25.77 7.15 58.35
C GLN A 12 25.12 7.15 56.91
N PRO A 13 25.42 6.32 55.88
CA PRO A 13 25.86 6.90 54.58
C PRO A 13 25.22 6.36 53.26
N ARG A 14 25.60 7.01 52.14
CA ARG A 14 25.86 6.44 50.78
C ARG A 14 24.67 5.85 49.97
N ASN A 15 24.72 5.70 48.64
CA ASN A 15 25.73 6.01 47.58
C ASN A 15 25.24 7.22 46.71
N GLU A 16 25.97 7.95 45.84
CA GLU A 16 26.94 7.61 44.75
C GLU A 16 26.30 6.72 43.65
N ALA A 17 26.38 6.96 42.33
CA ALA A 17 26.98 8.03 41.48
C ALA A 17 26.37 7.91 40.02
N THR A 18 26.56 8.75 38.97
CA THR A 18 27.12 10.12 38.77
C THR A 18 26.82 10.64 37.33
N ARG A 19 26.42 11.93 37.17
CA ARG A 19 26.53 12.84 35.96
C ARG A 19 26.07 12.31 34.56
N ARG A 20 25.46 13.12 33.68
CA ARG A 20 25.98 14.41 33.15
C ARG A 20 24.94 15.10 32.23
N ASN A 21 24.96 16.44 32.15
CA ASN A 21 24.14 17.21 31.20
C ASN A 21 24.88 17.44 29.87
N VAL A 22 24.14 17.45 28.76
CA VAL A 22 24.39 18.32 27.59
C VAL A 22 23.05 18.95 27.20
N ARG A 23 23.06 20.19 26.70
CA ARG A 23 21.88 20.90 26.19
C ARG A 23 21.90 20.91 24.67
N PHE A 24 20.76 20.75 24.03
CA PHE A 24 20.52 21.35 22.73
C PHE A 24 19.64 22.60 22.87
N ILE A 25 19.77 23.51 21.91
CA ILE A 25 19.06 24.78 21.85
C ILE A 25 18.41 24.85 20.46
N THR A 26 17.10 25.04 20.44
CA THR A 26 16.36 25.49 19.26
C THR A 26 15.47 26.66 19.68
N LEU A 27 15.37 27.67 18.82
CA LEU A 27 14.85 28.99 19.19
C LEU A 27 13.39 29.15 18.76
N SER A 28 12.63 29.87 19.58
CA SER A 28 11.20 30.12 19.39
C SER A 28 10.89 31.24 18.38
N SER A 29 9.82 31.07 17.61
CA SER A 29 8.90 32.16 17.26
C SER A 29 7.50 31.58 17.00
N ALA A 30 6.45 32.34 17.32
CA ALA A 30 5.07 31.85 17.29
C ALA A 30 4.14 32.86 16.59
N ALA A 31 3.06 32.34 15.99
CA ALA A 31 1.90 33.11 15.58
C ALA A 31 0.65 32.27 15.85
N SER A 32 -0.23 32.75 16.73
CA SER A 32 -1.50 32.10 17.06
C SER A 32 -2.66 32.98 16.63
N THR A 33 -3.57 32.44 15.82
CA THR A 33 -4.87 33.05 15.48
C THR A 33 -5.98 32.07 15.79
N PHE A 34 -7.07 32.58 16.36
CA PHE A 34 -8.15 31.76 16.92
C PHE A 34 -9.04 31.18 15.82
N PHE A 35 -9.30 29.87 15.87
CA PHE A 35 -10.46 29.25 15.24
C PHE A 35 -11.39 28.66 16.32
N THR A 36 -12.70 28.85 16.13
CA THR A 36 -13.73 28.34 17.04
C THR A 36 -14.12 26.92 16.66
N LEU A 37 -13.71 25.94 17.46
CA LEU A 37 -13.96 24.53 17.20
C LEU A 37 -15.41 24.15 17.57
N SER A 38 -16.19 23.71 16.58
CA SER A 38 -17.45 22.99 16.80
C SER A 38 -17.15 21.51 17.10
N LEU A 39 -17.60 21.00 18.26
CA LEU A 39 -17.39 19.60 18.61
C LEU A 39 -18.37 18.68 17.86
N SER A 40 -17.88 18.02 16.82
CA SER A 40 -18.33 16.70 16.39
C SER A 40 -17.32 15.65 16.90
N PRO A 41 -17.72 14.39 17.15
CA PRO A 41 -16.83 13.40 17.73
C PRO A 41 -15.70 13.03 16.74
N LEU A 42 -14.46 13.02 17.24
CA LEU A 42 -13.35 12.39 16.54
C LEU A 42 -13.59 10.87 16.51
N ALA A 43 -13.73 10.30 15.31
CA ALA A 43 -13.35 8.91 15.12
C ALA A 43 -11.86 8.76 15.45
N ALA A 44 -11.48 7.69 16.14
CA ALA A 44 -10.09 7.48 16.52
C ALA A 44 -9.27 7.06 15.30
N THR A 45 -8.40 7.94 14.81
CA THR A 45 -7.34 7.51 13.90
C THR A 45 -6.48 6.47 14.61
N PRO A 46 -6.30 5.25 14.06
CA PRO A 46 -5.34 4.31 14.62
C PRO A 46 -3.96 4.97 14.60
N VAL A 47 -3.27 4.97 15.74
CA VAL A 47 -1.93 5.55 15.83
C VAL A 47 -0.97 4.61 15.12
N ALA A 48 -0.42 5.06 13.99
CA ALA A 48 0.72 4.40 13.33
C ALA A 48 1.83 4.21 14.36
N ARG A 49 2.08 2.95 14.72
CA ARG A 49 2.85 2.57 15.91
C ARG A 49 4.34 2.52 15.57
N ALA A 50 4.95 3.69 15.48
CA ALA A 50 6.33 3.93 15.06
C ALA A 50 7.40 3.44 16.06
N ASP A 51 7.24 2.19 16.54
CA ASP A 51 8.09 1.49 17.52
C ASP A 51 8.74 0.23 16.87
N GLY A 52 9.05 0.28 15.57
CA GLY A 52 9.48 -0.89 14.78
C GLY A 52 10.82 -1.51 15.21
N GLU A 53 11.79 -0.68 15.64
CA GLU A 53 13.11 -1.13 16.11
C GLU A 53 13.00 -2.02 17.38
N ASP A 54 12.14 -1.66 18.32
CA ASP A 54 12.07 -2.32 19.63
C ASP A 54 11.37 -3.69 19.53
N ILE A 55 10.34 -3.85 18.69
CA ILE A 55 9.57 -5.11 18.59
C ILE A 55 10.47 -6.26 18.09
N ILE A 56 11.20 -6.06 17.00
CA ILE A 56 12.06 -7.10 16.40
C ILE A 56 13.22 -7.43 17.35
N ILE A 57 13.86 -6.41 17.93
CA ILE A 57 15.04 -6.60 18.78
C ILE A 57 14.68 -7.25 20.12
N ASP A 58 13.62 -6.80 20.81
CA ASP A 58 13.21 -7.44 22.06
C ASP A 58 12.68 -8.87 21.81
N GLN A 59 11.97 -9.14 20.71
CA GLN A 59 11.49 -10.49 20.43
C GLN A 59 12.64 -11.48 20.15
N ILE A 60 13.68 -11.06 19.41
CA ILE A 60 14.90 -11.85 19.19
C ILE A 60 15.69 -12.03 20.50
N ILE A 61 15.95 -10.95 21.26
CA ILE A 61 16.76 -11.01 22.48
C ILE A 61 16.07 -11.83 23.58
N ASN A 62 14.76 -11.65 23.78
CA ASN A 62 14.01 -12.46 24.75
C ASN A 62 14.00 -13.94 24.35
N SER A 63 13.80 -14.25 23.06
CA SER A 63 13.84 -15.64 22.56
C SER A 63 15.19 -16.31 22.82
N LEU A 64 16.31 -15.67 22.47
CA LEU A 64 17.65 -16.20 22.78
C LEU A 64 17.94 -16.31 24.28
N SER A 65 17.31 -15.49 25.13
CA SER A 65 17.48 -15.56 26.59
C SER A 65 16.65 -16.66 27.26
N ALA A 66 15.61 -17.17 26.59
CA ALA A 66 14.69 -18.17 27.11
C ALA A 66 15.12 -19.63 26.83
N ILE A 67 16.10 -19.84 25.95
CA ILE A 67 16.59 -21.18 25.58
C ILE A 67 17.26 -21.84 26.80
N ASP A 68 16.60 -22.84 27.37
CA ASP A 68 17.20 -23.68 28.42
C ASP A 68 18.28 -24.58 27.79
N PRO A 69 19.56 -24.49 28.23
CA PRO A 69 20.64 -25.32 27.70
C PRO A 69 20.51 -26.82 28.03
N THR A 70 19.43 -27.26 28.72
CA THR A 70 19.12 -28.66 29.00
C THR A 70 18.12 -29.30 28.02
N LEU A 71 17.69 -28.61 26.95
CA LEU A 71 16.82 -29.12 25.86
C LEU A 71 17.36 -30.34 25.07
N ALA A 72 18.50 -30.90 25.46
CA ALA A 72 19.10 -32.11 24.88
C ALA A 72 18.28 -33.40 25.04
N LEU A 73 17.07 -33.34 25.59
CA LEU A 73 16.15 -34.47 25.77
C LEU A 73 15.10 -34.61 24.65
N ASP A 74 14.83 -33.55 23.88
CA ASP A 74 13.84 -33.59 22.79
C ASP A 74 14.46 -33.78 21.40
N LEU A 75 15.79 -33.72 21.30
CA LEU A 75 16.51 -33.92 20.04
C LEU A 75 16.20 -35.29 19.39
N SER A 76 15.75 -36.28 20.16
CA SER A 76 15.32 -37.58 19.62
C SER A 76 13.98 -37.54 18.88
N SER A 77 12.99 -36.76 19.32
CA SER A 77 11.70 -36.66 18.61
C SER A 77 11.90 -35.96 17.27
N TRP A 78 12.71 -34.89 17.29
CA TRP A 78 13.16 -34.19 16.10
C TRP A 78 13.96 -35.11 15.16
N LEU A 79 14.94 -35.87 15.67
CA LEU A 79 15.71 -36.84 14.88
C LEU A 79 14.83 -37.94 14.26
N ASP A 80 13.82 -38.44 14.97
CA ASP A 80 12.87 -39.44 14.43
C ASP A 80 12.03 -38.84 13.29
N SER A 81 11.64 -37.55 13.38
CA SER A 81 10.95 -36.83 12.30
C SER A 81 11.87 -36.55 11.09
N LEU A 82 13.13 -36.22 11.37
CA LEU A 82 14.19 -35.96 10.39
C LEU A 82 14.53 -37.23 9.59
N ASP A 83 14.65 -38.36 10.27
CA ASP A 83 14.92 -39.68 9.70
C ASP A 83 13.72 -40.16 8.84
N ALA A 84 12.49 -39.90 9.28
CA ALA A 84 11.29 -40.18 8.46
C ALA A 84 11.29 -39.39 7.13
N ALA A 85 11.60 -38.09 7.16
CA ALA A 85 11.72 -37.27 5.96
C ALA A 85 12.89 -37.71 5.06
N LEU A 86 14.04 -38.02 5.66
CA LEU A 86 15.25 -38.44 4.94
C LEU A 86 15.12 -39.86 4.34
N GLN A 87 14.35 -40.76 4.95
CA GLN A 87 13.97 -42.05 4.37
C GLN A 87 12.99 -41.89 3.19
N GLY A 88 12.17 -40.83 3.17
CA GLY A 88 11.45 -40.41 1.97
C GLY A 88 12.42 -40.05 0.84
N ALA A 89 13.40 -39.19 1.12
CA ALA A 89 14.42 -38.76 0.18
C ALA A 89 15.31 -39.91 -0.34
N ALA A 90 15.58 -40.92 0.49
CA ALA A 90 16.44 -42.07 0.14
C ALA A 90 15.91 -42.96 -1.00
N ASN A 91 14.64 -42.79 -1.41
CA ASN A 91 14.03 -43.51 -2.54
C ASN A 91 14.06 -42.72 -3.87
N PHE A 92 14.72 -41.55 -3.89
CA PHE A 92 14.87 -40.68 -5.07
C PHE A 92 15.98 -41.17 -6.00
N ASP A 93 15.74 -41.21 -7.32
CA ASP A 93 16.74 -41.55 -8.33
C ASP A 93 17.26 -40.28 -9.05
N PRO A 94 18.47 -39.80 -8.71
CA PRO A 94 19.04 -38.58 -9.28
C PRO A 94 19.54 -38.77 -10.72
N SER A 95 19.54 -39.99 -11.29
CA SER A 95 20.05 -40.22 -12.65
C SER A 95 19.21 -39.56 -13.75
N SER A 96 17.99 -39.15 -13.43
CA SER A 96 17.09 -38.38 -14.30
C SER A 96 17.49 -36.90 -14.50
N PHE A 97 18.40 -36.35 -13.69
CA PHE A 97 18.74 -34.92 -13.69
C PHE A 97 19.95 -34.56 -14.57
N ALA A 98 20.70 -35.54 -15.09
CA ALA A 98 21.92 -35.30 -15.86
C ALA A 98 21.69 -34.52 -17.17
N ASP A 99 20.50 -34.63 -17.77
CA ASP A 99 20.11 -33.91 -18.98
C ASP A 99 19.45 -32.54 -18.70
N ALA A 100 19.13 -32.23 -17.43
CA ALA A 100 18.38 -31.02 -17.05
C ALA A 100 19.28 -29.84 -16.62
N PHE A 101 20.47 -30.13 -16.08
CA PHE A 101 21.44 -29.12 -15.65
C PHE A 101 22.83 -29.39 -16.24
N ASP A 102 23.02 -29.05 -17.53
CA ASP A 102 24.36 -28.93 -18.10
C ASP A 102 24.97 -27.56 -17.71
N PRO A 103 26.00 -27.50 -16.85
CA PRO A 103 26.65 -26.23 -16.48
C PRO A 103 27.34 -25.54 -17.67
N SER A 104 27.57 -26.25 -18.77
CA SER A 104 28.10 -25.67 -20.02
C SER A 104 27.12 -24.69 -20.67
N ALA A 105 25.80 -24.88 -20.47
CA ALA A 105 24.77 -23.96 -20.96
C ALA A 105 24.77 -22.65 -20.17
N LEU A 106 24.90 -22.73 -18.84
CA LEU A 106 24.91 -21.55 -17.96
C LEU A 106 26.20 -20.71 -18.15
N ALA A 107 27.33 -21.35 -18.44
CA ALA A 107 28.59 -20.66 -18.73
C ALA A 107 28.53 -19.75 -19.97
N GLY A 108 27.62 -20.01 -20.93
CA GLY A 108 27.42 -19.16 -22.10
C GLY A 108 26.67 -17.85 -21.82
N VAL A 109 25.94 -17.77 -20.71
CA VAL A 109 25.21 -16.56 -20.28
C VAL A 109 26.15 -15.52 -19.66
N PHE A 110 27.21 -15.98 -18.99
CA PHE A 110 28.15 -15.14 -18.23
C PHE A 110 29.48 -14.87 -18.95
N ASP A 111 29.46 -14.66 -20.28
CA ASP A 111 30.62 -14.11 -21.00
C ASP A 111 30.65 -12.56 -20.87
N PRO A 112 31.65 -11.96 -20.19
CA PRO A 112 31.76 -10.50 -20.07
C PRO A 112 31.90 -9.78 -21.42
N SER A 113 32.33 -10.49 -22.47
CA SER A 113 32.45 -9.98 -23.83
C SER A 113 31.11 -9.54 -24.42
N ASN A 114 30.01 -10.19 -24.02
CA ASN A 114 28.67 -9.88 -24.52
C ASN A 114 28.08 -8.62 -23.85
N VAL A 115 28.35 -8.42 -22.56
CA VAL A 115 27.93 -7.20 -21.83
C VAL A 115 28.60 -5.95 -22.40
N ALA A 116 29.88 -6.06 -22.80
CA ALA A 116 30.61 -4.99 -23.48
C ALA A 116 30.06 -4.61 -24.87
N GLY A 117 29.21 -5.45 -25.47
CA GLY A 117 28.49 -5.15 -26.73
C GLY A 117 27.14 -4.46 -26.53
N ALA A 118 26.54 -4.57 -25.34
CA ALA A 118 25.24 -3.98 -25.01
C ALA A 118 25.34 -2.51 -24.54
N ILE A 119 26.52 -2.07 -24.12
CA ILE A 119 26.78 -0.70 -23.65
C ILE A 119 27.88 -0.08 -24.50
N ASP A 120 27.50 0.58 -25.59
CA ASP A 120 28.35 1.56 -26.29
C ASP A 120 28.10 2.96 -25.71
N PRO A 121 29.03 3.53 -24.91
CA PRO A 121 28.84 4.86 -24.32
C PRO A 121 28.82 5.99 -25.36
N SER A 122 29.23 5.73 -26.60
CA SER A 122 29.20 6.70 -27.71
C SER A 122 27.87 6.72 -28.47
N GLY A 123 27.03 5.68 -28.34
CA GLY A 123 25.68 5.64 -28.93
C GLY A 123 24.62 6.38 -28.11
N ILE A 124 24.82 6.54 -26.80
CA ILE A 124 23.84 7.13 -25.87
C ILE A 124 23.82 8.68 -25.94
N PHE A 125 24.86 9.30 -26.49
CA PHE A 125 24.94 10.75 -26.71
C PHE A 125 25.48 11.07 -28.13
N ASP A 126 24.60 11.04 -29.13
CA ASP A 126 24.86 11.70 -30.43
C ASP A 126 24.46 13.19 -30.34
N PRO A 127 25.42 14.14 -30.34
CA PRO A 127 25.11 15.57 -30.22
C PRO A 127 24.37 16.15 -31.44
N SER A 128 24.32 15.45 -32.57
CA SER A 128 23.59 15.89 -33.76
C SER A 128 22.07 15.84 -33.56
N THR A 129 21.58 14.87 -32.79
CA THR A 129 20.14 14.70 -32.49
C THR A 129 19.56 15.89 -31.72
N LEU A 130 20.32 16.42 -30.76
CA LEU A 130 19.92 17.59 -29.96
C LEU A 130 19.82 18.87 -30.79
N SER A 131 20.50 18.95 -31.94
CA SER A 131 20.37 20.08 -32.87
C SER A 131 19.05 20.08 -33.65
N GLY A 132 18.34 18.95 -33.75
CA GLY A 132 17.03 18.88 -34.40
C GLY A 132 15.86 19.30 -33.49
N ALA A 133 15.99 19.06 -32.19
CA ALA A 133 14.95 19.35 -31.19
C ALA A 133 14.79 20.85 -30.85
N LEU A 134 15.64 21.72 -31.39
CA LEU A 134 15.71 23.16 -31.05
C LEU A 134 15.69 24.08 -32.29
N ASP A 135 15.22 23.62 -33.45
CA ASP A 135 14.95 24.48 -34.60
C ASP A 135 13.52 25.08 -34.51
N PRO A 136 13.36 26.39 -34.25
CA PRO A 136 12.05 27.03 -34.12
C PRO A 136 11.35 27.27 -35.47
N SER A 137 11.95 26.92 -36.61
CA SER A 137 11.36 27.15 -37.94
C SER A 137 10.30 26.11 -38.35
N GLY A 138 10.27 24.94 -37.70
CA GLY A 138 9.36 23.84 -38.06
C GLY A 138 7.92 23.92 -37.51
N VAL A 139 7.63 24.81 -36.56
CA VAL A 139 6.38 24.77 -35.77
C VAL A 139 5.28 25.70 -36.31
N PHE A 140 5.55 26.49 -37.35
CA PHE A 140 4.54 27.36 -37.96
C PHE A 140 4.76 27.55 -39.48
N ASP A 141 4.02 26.80 -40.30
CA ASP A 141 3.83 27.10 -41.72
C ASP A 141 2.53 27.90 -41.92
N PRO A 142 2.57 29.23 -42.13
CA PRO A 142 1.39 30.02 -42.41
C PRO A 142 0.88 29.89 -43.86
N SER A 143 1.57 29.16 -44.75
CA SER A 143 1.19 29.04 -46.16
C SER A 143 0.09 28.02 -46.43
N SER A 144 -0.07 27.03 -45.55
CA SER A 144 -1.13 26.00 -45.61
C SER A 144 -2.56 26.52 -45.35
N ALA A 145 -2.74 27.80 -45.01
CA ALA A 145 -4.02 28.36 -44.54
C ALA A 145 -4.93 28.99 -45.62
N LEU A 146 -4.74 28.71 -46.91
CA LEU A 146 -5.50 29.38 -47.99
C LEU A 146 -5.82 28.49 -49.20
N GLY A 147 -6.88 27.65 -49.11
CA GLY A 147 -7.36 26.87 -50.25
C GLY A 147 -8.67 26.10 -50.05
N THR A 148 -9.76 26.62 -50.62
CA THR A 148 -11.01 25.91 -51.04
C THR A 148 -11.73 24.96 -50.07
N THR A 149 -12.91 25.39 -49.60
CA THR A 149 -14.10 24.56 -49.27
C THR A 149 -14.57 23.73 -50.50
N PRO A 150 -15.27 22.57 -50.39
CA PRO A 150 -16.43 22.34 -49.48
C PRO A 150 -16.64 20.91 -48.89
N GLU A 151 -17.67 20.77 -48.01
CA GLU A 151 -18.60 19.60 -47.80
C GLU A 151 -18.02 18.16 -47.63
N ILE A 152 -18.40 17.27 -46.68
CA ILE A 152 -19.47 17.09 -45.63
C ILE A 152 -18.77 16.35 -44.43
N ASP A 153 -19.09 16.51 -43.14
CA ASP A 153 -20.15 15.78 -42.39
C ASP A 153 -20.14 16.18 -40.88
N PRO A 154 -21.27 16.54 -40.24
CA PRO A 154 -21.35 16.81 -38.79
C PRO A 154 -21.39 15.54 -37.89
N GLY A 155 -21.21 14.34 -38.43
CA GLY A 155 -21.45 13.07 -37.70
C GLY A 155 -20.41 12.62 -36.67
N LEU A 156 -19.18 13.15 -36.66
CA LEU A 156 -18.13 12.66 -35.74
C LEU A 156 -18.21 13.35 -34.37
N SER A 157 -19.04 12.78 -33.50
CA SER A 157 -19.06 13.09 -32.05
C SER A 157 -17.66 12.95 -31.44
N ALA A 158 -17.41 13.69 -30.36
CA ALA A 158 -16.15 13.63 -29.62
C ALA A 158 -15.80 12.17 -29.25
N VAL A 159 -14.54 11.79 -29.49
CA VAL A 159 -13.97 10.56 -28.94
C VAL A 159 -13.86 10.76 -27.43
N SER A 160 -14.81 10.21 -26.69
CA SER A 160 -14.69 10.02 -25.25
C SER A 160 -13.55 9.04 -25.00
N VAL A 161 -12.40 9.55 -24.59
CA VAL A 161 -11.35 8.72 -24.00
C VAL A 161 -11.92 8.17 -22.69
N ASP A 162 -12.08 6.87 -22.60
CA ASP A 162 -12.62 6.22 -21.41
C ASP A 162 -11.54 6.21 -20.31
N PRO A 163 -11.75 6.93 -19.18
CA PRO A 163 -10.77 6.97 -18.10
C PRO A 163 -10.64 5.62 -17.38
N ALA A 164 -11.61 4.70 -17.50
CA ALA A 164 -11.52 3.34 -16.98
C ALA A 164 -10.68 2.40 -17.85
N ALA A 165 -10.21 2.87 -19.02
CA ALA A 165 -9.44 2.10 -19.99
C ALA A 165 -7.97 2.53 -20.12
N LEU A 166 -7.46 3.33 -19.18
CA LEU A 166 -6.02 3.44 -18.98
C LEU A 166 -5.54 2.12 -18.33
N PRO A 167 -4.61 1.36 -18.95
CA PRO A 167 -4.03 0.21 -18.27
C PRO A 167 -3.26 0.69 -17.03
N ALA A 168 -3.23 -0.14 -15.99
CA ALA A 168 -2.28 0.05 -14.90
C ALA A 168 -0.86 0.17 -15.49
N ALA A 169 -0.01 1.01 -14.87
CA ALA A 169 1.38 1.08 -15.25
C ALA A 169 2.02 -0.30 -15.01
N ASP A 170 2.66 -0.85 -16.04
CA ASP A 170 3.36 -2.14 -15.93
C ASP A 170 4.52 -1.98 -14.94
N PRO A 171 4.51 -2.66 -13.77
CA PRO A 171 5.55 -2.50 -12.76
C PRO A 171 6.94 -2.88 -13.29
N ALA A 172 7.02 -3.76 -14.30
CA ALA A 172 8.27 -4.17 -14.92
C ALA A 172 8.91 -3.09 -15.84
N SER A 173 8.25 -1.95 -16.07
CA SER A 173 8.73 -0.89 -16.97
C SER A 173 9.64 0.17 -16.31
N SER A 174 9.96 0.00 -15.02
CA SER A 174 10.95 0.80 -14.31
C SER A 174 12.35 0.59 -14.88
N ASN A 175 12.93 1.61 -15.52
CA ASN A 175 14.33 1.59 -15.97
C ASN A 175 15.32 1.83 -14.80
N SER A 176 14.93 1.52 -13.57
CA SER A 176 15.75 1.69 -12.36
C SER A 176 16.68 0.51 -12.13
N LEU A 177 17.67 0.70 -11.26
CA LEU A 177 18.50 -0.41 -10.81
C LEU A 177 17.78 -1.28 -9.76
N ALA A 178 16.71 -0.77 -9.14
CA ALA A 178 15.80 -1.56 -8.31
C ALA A 178 14.95 -2.52 -9.17
N GLY A 179 14.29 -2.04 -10.23
CA GLY A 179 13.53 -2.88 -11.16
C GLY A 179 14.37 -3.92 -11.90
N LEU A 180 15.64 -3.60 -12.21
CA LEU A 180 16.60 -4.58 -12.72
C LEU A 180 17.06 -5.60 -11.68
N TRP A 181 17.15 -5.23 -10.40
CA TRP A 181 17.40 -6.19 -9.32
C TRP A 181 16.18 -7.10 -9.11
N ASP A 182 14.99 -6.49 -9.13
CA ASP A 182 13.71 -7.15 -8.93
C ASP A 182 13.51 -8.28 -9.95
N GLN A 183 13.47 -7.90 -11.24
CA GLN A 183 13.20 -8.81 -12.35
C GLN A 183 14.23 -9.95 -12.52
N TRP A 184 15.50 -9.75 -12.14
CA TRP A 184 16.60 -10.68 -12.45
C TRP A 184 17.21 -11.39 -11.24
N LEU A 185 16.94 -10.94 -10.01
CA LEU A 185 17.50 -11.52 -8.78
C LEU A 185 16.44 -11.78 -7.71
N TYR A 186 15.47 -10.88 -7.51
CA TYR A 186 14.44 -11.09 -6.49
C TYR A 186 13.35 -12.05 -6.99
N GLU A 187 12.62 -11.70 -8.04
CA GLU A 187 11.50 -12.50 -8.57
C GLU A 187 11.85 -13.98 -8.84
N PRO A 188 13.02 -14.33 -9.43
CA PRO A 188 13.41 -15.73 -9.61
C PRO A 188 13.77 -16.46 -8.31
N GLY A 189 14.16 -15.73 -7.26
CA GLY A 189 14.43 -16.26 -5.93
C GLY A 189 13.15 -16.44 -5.11
N HIS A 190 12.30 -15.41 -5.10
CA HIS A 190 10.96 -15.42 -4.50
C HIS A 190 10.11 -16.56 -5.06
N GLN A 191 10.07 -16.75 -6.38
CA GLN A 191 9.39 -17.89 -7.01
C GLN A 191 9.96 -19.24 -6.54
N PHE A 192 11.27 -19.37 -6.32
CA PHE A 192 11.86 -20.59 -5.76
C PHE A 192 11.46 -20.83 -4.30
N ASP A 193 11.43 -19.77 -3.49
CA ASP A 193 11.02 -19.83 -2.08
C ASP A 193 9.51 -20.17 -1.96
N GLN A 194 8.67 -19.62 -2.85
CA GLN A 194 7.27 -20.00 -2.99
C GLN A 194 7.08 -21.44 -3.49
N ASP A 195 7.90 -21.91 -4.44
CA ASP A 195 7.89 -23.31 -4.87
C ASP A 195 8.36 -24.26 -3.76
N TRP A 196 9.24 -23.79 -2.86
CA TRP A 196 9.68 -24.54 -1.69
C TRP A 196 8.52 -24.72 -0.70
N ILE A 197 7.90 -23.62 -0.28
CA ILE A 197 6.78 -23.60 0.68
C ILE A 197 5.61 -24.48 0.21
N HIS A 198 5.28 -24.44 -1.09
CA HIS A 198 4.18 -25.22 -1.66
C HIS A 198 4.55 -26.66 -2.06
N GLY A 199 5.83 -27.03 -2.00
CA GLY A 199 6.31 -28.36 -2.38
C GLY A 199 6.21 -28.65 -3.88
N THR A 200 6.37 -27.63 -4.71
CA THR A 200 6.39 -27.69 -6.19
C THR A 200 7.80 -27.67 -6.78
N THR A 201 8.86 -27.44 -5.97
CA THR A 201 10.25 -27.70 -6.38
C THR A 201 10.48 -29.16 -6.82
N PHE A 202 11.65 -29.43 -7.41
CA PHE A 202 12.13 -30.78 -7.74
C PHE A 202 12.23 -31.76 -6.54
N LEU A 203 12.19 -31.25 -5.30
CA LEU A 203 12.14 -32.06 -4.07
C LEU A 203 10.70 -32.48 -3.71
N GLY A 204 9.69 -31.82 -4.29
CA GLY A 204 8.27 -32.09 -4.04
C GLY A 204 7.88 -31.89 -2.57
N GLN A 205 6.98 -32.75 -2.09
CA GLN A 205 6.50 -32.77 -0.69
C GLN A 205 7.58 -32.99 0.39
N LEU A 206 8.84 -33.21 0.00
CA LEU A 206 9.96 -33.25 0.96
C LEU A 206 10.19 -31.88 1.60
N THR A 207 10.08 -30.76 0.87
CA THR A 207 10.23 -29.40 1.46
C THR A 207 9.18 -29.15 2.53
N VAL A 208 7.91 -29.43 2.21
CA VAL A 208 6.77 -29.34 3.15
C VAL A 208 7.01 -30.20 4.40
N GLN A 209 7.64 -31.38 4.29
CA GLN A 209 8.03 -32.18 5.47
C GLN A 209 9.15 -31.54 6.30
N TRP A 210 10.17 -30.97 5.65
CA TRP A 210 11.22 -30.21 6.32
C TRP A 210 10.68 -28.97 7.04
N ASP A 211 9.82 -28.20 6.39
CA ASP A 211 9.25 -26.97 6.93
C ASP A 211 8.34 -27.26 8.12
N ASN A 212 7.51 -28.30 8.04
CA ASN A 212 6.72 -28.76 9.19
C ASN A 212 7.64 -29.20 10.36
N ALA A 213 8.73 -29.91 10.10
CA ALA A 213 9.67 -30.34 11.15
C ALA A 213 10.45 -29.16 11.77
N LEU A 214 10.84 -28.16 10.96
CA LEU A 214 11.55 -26.96 11.40
C LEU A 214 10.64 -25.99 12.16
N ASN A 215 9.42 -25.76 11.68
CA ASN A 215 8.41 -24.94 12.37
C ASN A 215 7.95 -25.60 13.69
N THR A 216 7.80 -26.93 13.73
CA THR A 216 7.51 -27.67 14.97
C THR A 216 8.65 -27.50 15.98
N PHE A 217 9.89 -27.79 15.57
CA PHE A 217 11.07 -27.59 16.43
C PHE A 217 11.22 -26.14 16.91
N TRP A 218 10.96 -25.16 16.04
CA TRP A 218 10.96 -23.73 16.39
C TRP A 218 9.99 -23.45 17.54
N HIS A 219 8.75 -23.93 17.46
CA HIS A 219 7.78 -23.79 18.54
C HIS A 219 8.15 -24.56 19.81
N ASP A 220 8.71 -25.77 19.69
CA ASP A 220 9.12 -26.60 20.83
C ASP A 220 10.26 -25.95 21.64
N ILE A 221 11.16 -25.20 21.00
CA ILE A 221 12.18 -24.38 21.69
C ILE A 221 11.66 -23.00 22.16
N GLY A 222 10.36 -22.74 22.05
CA GLY A 222 9.68 -21.50 22.51
C GLY A 222 9.50 -20.41 21.45
N GLY A 223 9.85 -20.70 20.20
CA GLY A 223 9.77 -19.78 19.07
C GLY A 223 8.35 -19.29 18.76
N GLN A 224 8.27 -18.00 18.42
CA GLN A 224 7.02 -17.30 18.08
C GLN A 224 6.94 -17.08 16.56
N GLY A 225 5.72 -17.09 16.01
CA GLY A 225 5.51 -16.94 14.56
C GLY A 225 6.04 -18.12 13.73
N ILE A 226 5.94 -17.99 12.40
CA ILE A 226 6.39 -19.00 11.44
C ILE A 226 7.90 -18.83 11.20
N LEU A 227 8.65 -19.92 11.06
CA LEU A 227 10.06 -19.88 10.64
C LEU A 227 10.17 -19.86 9.11
N ILE A 228 9.50 -20.80 8.44
CA ILE A 228 9.41 -20.90 6.97
C ILE A 228 7.94 -21.11 6.59
N GLY A 229 7.41 -20.29 5.69
CA GLY A 229 6.03 -20.39 5.20
C GLY A 229 5.33 -19.04 5.13
N ASN A 230 4.31 -18.94 4.28
CA ASN A 230 3.50 -17.72 4.15
C ASN A 230 2.58 -17.54 5.37
N GLY A 231 2.22 -16.28 5.63
CA GLY A 231 1.17 -15.91 6.56
C GLY A 231 -0.21 -16.41 6.10
N VAL A 232 -1.15 -16.48 7.03
CA VAL A 232 -2.54 -16.88 6.74
C VAL A 232 -3.36 -15.65 6.36
N ASP A 233 -4.11 -15.72 5.26
CA ASP A 233 -5.00 -14.64 4.84
C ASP A 233 -6.05 -14.28 5.89
N GLY A 234 -6.34 -12.99 5.98
CA GLY A 234 -7.35 -12.42 6.84
C GLY A 234 -8.76 -12.91 6.52
N THR A 235 -9.59 -13.00 7.56
CA THR A 235 -10.99 -13.45 7.46
C THR A 235 -11.93 -12.49 8.18
N MET A 236 -13.24 -12.61 7.96
CA MET A 236 -14.26 -11.85 8.71
C MET A 236 -14.13 -11.97 10.26
N ALA A 237 -13.48 -13.02 10.78
CA ALA A 237 -13.28 -13.24 12.21
C ALA A 237 -11.94 -12.71 12.74
N ASP A 238 -10.94 -12.57 11.87
CA ASP A 238 -9.63 -11.97 12.16
C ASP A 238 -9.16 -11.27 10.87
N PRO A 239 -9.49 -9.98 10.67
CA PRO A 239 -9.38 -9.35 9.35
C PRO A 239 -7.98 -9.21 8.81
N ASN A 240 -6.95 -9.18 9.65
CA ASN A 240 -5.59 -8.89 9.20
C ASN A 240 -4.90 -10.17 8.71
N GLY A 241 -4.09 -10.05 7.67
CA GLY A 241 -3.19 -11.10 7.23
C GLY A 241 -2.14 -11.42 8.29
N GLY A 242 -1.84 -12.70 8.46
CA GLY A 242 -0.76 -13.16 9.33
C GLY A 242 0.62 -12.78 8.78
N ALA A 243 1.59 -12.60 9.67
CA ALA A 243 2.99 -12.39 9.28
C ALA A 243 3.58 -13.65 8.60
N GLY A 244 4.42 -13.44 7.59
CA GLY A 244 5.20 -14.48 6.93
C GLY A 244 6.36 -15.04 7.76
N GLY A 245 7.08 -16.00 7.18
CA GLY A 245 8.18 -16.70 7.83
C GLY A 245 9.38 -15.80 8.13
N LEU A 246 9.98 -15.99 9.31
CA LEU A 246 11.19 -15.26 9.75
C LEU A 246 12.43 -15.56 8.90
N TRP A 247 12.48 -16.71 8.22
CA TRP A 247 13.56 -17.07 7.28
C TRP A 247 13.17 -16.84 5.83
N PHE A 248 11.96 -17.25 5.43
CA PHE A 248 11.30 -16.79 4.21
C PHE A 248 9.81 -17.14 4.21
N GLY A 249 9.04 -16.36 3.46
CA GLY A 249 7.59 -16.50 3.29
C GLY A 249 6.89 -15.15 3.31
N ASP A 250 5.83 -15.05 2.51
CA ASP A 250 5.07 -13.82 2.30
C ASP A 250 4.11 -13.55 3.46
N GLY A 251 3.68 -12.31 3.63
CA GLY A 251 2.55 -11.99 4.48
C GLY A 251 1.24 -12.48 3.86
N GLY A 252 0.28 -12.90 4.69
CA GLY A 252 -1.07 -13.23 4.21
C GLY A 252 -1.81 -11.97 3.77
N ASP A 253 -2.77 -12.11 2.86
CA ASP A 253 -3.57 -10.96 2.40
C ASP A 253 -4.53 -10.45 3.47
N GLY A 254 -4.81 -9.15 3.48
CA GLY A 254 -5.81 -8.53 4.32
C GLY A 254 -7.23 -8.85 3.85
N TRP A 255 -8.14 -9.10 4.80
CA TRP A 255 -9.52 -9.47 4.48
C TRP A 255 -10.25 -8.35 3.71
N THR A 256 -10.68 -8.64 2.48
CA THR A 256 -11.64 -7.77 1.78
C THR A 256 -12.99 -7.83 2.47
N SER A 257 -13.40 -6.69 3.03
CA SER A 257 -14.60 -6.57 3.85
C SER A 257 -15.88 -6.78 3.03
N THR A 258 -16.85 -7.43 3.67
CA THR A 258 -18.20 -7.66 3.14
C THR A 258 -19.30 -7.24 4.13
N VAL A 259 -18.96 -6.33 5.06
CA VAL A 259 -19.84 -5.90 6.16
C VAL A 259 -19.86 -4.37 6.24
N ALA A 260 -21.07 -3.79 6.27
CA ALA A 260 -21.30 -2.34 6.33
C ALA A 260 -20.67 -1.71 7.57
N GLY A 261 -19.74 -0.76 7.35
CA GLY A 261 -19.01 -0.05 8.39
C GLY A 261 -17.69 -0.72 8.82
N GLU A 262 -17.41 -1.96 8.38
CA GLU A 262 -16.15 -2.63 8.67
C GLU A 262 -15.15 -2.36 7.53
N SER A 263 -13.97 -1.87 7.92
CA SER A 263 -12.88 -1.60 6.97
C SER A 263 -12.23 -2.91 6.49
N GLY A 264 -11.55 -2.85 5.34
CA GLY A 264 -10.70 -3.95 4.92
C GLY A 264 -9.56 -4.19 5.91
N GLY A 265 -9.16 -5.45 6.08
CA GLY A 265 -8.07 -5.83 6.98
C GLY A 265 -6.70 -5.45 6.42
N ALA A 266 -5.73 -5.25 7.30
CA ALA A 266 -4.35 -4.98 6.88
C ALA A 266 -3.66 -6.25 6.37
N GLY A 267 -2.78 -6.12 5.39
CA GLY A 267 -1.92 -7.19 4.93
C GLY A 267 -0.85 -7.59 5.96
N GLY A 268 -0.39 -8.83 5.89
CA GLY A 268 0.64 -9.36 6.77
C GLY A 268 2.03 -8.84 6.43
N ILE A 269 2.88 -8.65 7.45
CA ILE A 269 4.29 -8.28 7.23
C ILE A 269 5.13 -9.49 6.77
N ALA A 270 6.19 -9.25 6.00
CA ALA A 270 7.18 -10.26 5.61
C ALA A 270 8.61 -9.83 5.97
N TYR A 271 9.48 -10.79 6.28
CA TYR A 271 10.90 -10.51 6.55
C TYR A 271 11.80 -10.80 5.34
N LEU A 272 11.55 -11.91 4.66
CA LEU A 272 12.19 -12.33 3.42
C LEU A 272 11.09 -12.91 2.52
N GLY A 273 10.56 -12.07 1.63
CA GLY A 273 9.28 -12.32 0.95
C GLY A 273 8.45 -11.05 0.79
N ASN A 274 7.31 -11.18 0.12
CA ASN A 274 6.41 -10.06 -0.16
C ASN A 274 5.47 -9.79 1.02
N GLY A 275 5.21 -8.52 1.33
CA GLY A 275 4.14 -8.14 2.26
C GLY A 275 2.78 -8.40 1.64
N GLY A 276 1.81 -8.88 2.42
CA GLY A 276 0.48 -9.20 1.92
C GLY A 276 -0.32 -7.96 1.51
N GLU A 277 -1.29 -8.13 0.61
CA GLU A 277 -2.11 -7.02 0.10
C GLU A 277 -3.05 -6.46 1.17
N GLY A 278 -3.37 -5.17 1.10
CA GLY A 278 -4.41 -4.56 1.92
C GLY A 278 -5.81 -4.98 1.43
N GLY A 279 -6.65 -5.46 2.33
CA GLY A 279 -8.03 -5.84 1.99
C GLY A 279 -8.87 -4.64 1.57
N ALA A 280 -9.75 -4.78 0.58
CA ALA A 280 -10.64 -3.69 0.20
C ALA A 280 -11.74 -3.45 1.27
N GLY A 281 -12.14 -2.20 1.43
CA GLY A 281 -13.25 -1.79 2.30
C GLY A 281 -14.60 -2.09 1.67
N PHE A 282 -15.60 -2.41 2.50
CA PHE A 282 -16.98 -2.50 2.06
C PHE A 282 -17.62 -1.10 1.94
N GLU A 283 -18.90 -1.02 1.56
CA GLU A 283 -19.68 0.21 1.38
C GLU A 283 -19.30 1.36 2.34
N GLY A 284 -18.81 2.49 1.78
CA GLY A 284 -18.37 3.69 2.51
C GLY A 284 -17.22 3.50 3.51
N SER A 285 -16.59 2.33 3.55
CA SER A 285 -15.63 1.90 4.57
C SER A 285 -14.20 1.87 4.01
N ALA A 286 -13.19 2.12 4.86
CA ALA A 286 -11.82 2.26 4.39
C ALA A 286 -11.19 0.93 3.93
N GLY A 287 -10.24 1.00 3.01
CA GLY A 287 -9.36 -0.12 2.70
C GLY A 287 -8.30 -0.32 3.77
N GLY A 288 -7.84 -1.56 3.94
CA GLY A 288 -6.75 -1.92 4.84
C GLY A 288 -5.38 -1.51 4.30
N ALA A 289 -4.41 -1.30 5.18
CA ALA A 289 -3.04 -1.02 4.75
C ALA A 289 -2.39 -2.30 4.17
N GLY A 290 -1.50 -2.15 3.19
CA GLY A 290 -0.63 -3.24 2.74
C GLY A 290 0.43 -3.60 3.79
N GLY A 291 0.92 -4.83 3.73
CA GLY A 291 1.94 -5.33 4.66
C GLY A 291 3.34 -4.82 4.33
N ASP A 292 4.11 -4.43 5.34
CA ASP A 292 5.52 -4.06 5.21
C ASP A 292 6.40 -5.28 4.84
N SER A 293 7.50 -5.06 4.11
CA SER A 293 8.51 -6.10 3.84
C SER A 293 9.91 -5.63 4.24
N PHE A 294 10.71 -6.50 4.87
CA PHE A 294 12.10 -6.17 5.22
C PHE A 294 13.11 -6.51 4.11
N TYR A 295 12.80 -7.47 3.24
CA TYR A 295 13.56 -7.83 2.04
C TYR A 295 12.61 -8.44 0.99
N GLY A 296 11.96 -7.58 0.20
CA GLY A 296 10.99 -7.98 -0.81
C GLY A 296 10.10 -6.81 -1.23
N ILE A 297 9.01 -7.11 -1.93
CA ILE A 297 8.01 -6.10 -2.33
C ILE A 297 7.00 -5.98 -1.18
N ALA A 298 6.75 -4.77 -0.69
CA ALA A 298 5.72 -4.52 0.30
C ALA A 298 4.33 -4.45 -0.36
N GLY A 299 3.30 -4.93 0.32
CA GLY A 299 1.95 -5.06 -0.24
C GLY A 299 1.29 -3.71 -0.51
N ASN A 300 0.37 -3.65 -1.46
CA ASN A 300 -0.35 -2.44 -1.81
C ASN A 300 -1.51 -2.18 -0.82
N GLY A 301 -1.97 -0.95 -0.75
CA GLY A 301 -3.11 -0.57 0.07
C GLY A 301 -4.44 -0.99 -0.56
N GLY A 302 -5.36 -1.49 0.26
CA GLY A 302 -6.70 -1.87 -0.18
C GLY A 302 -7.53 -0.68 -0.65
N GLN A 303 -8.42 -0.91 -1.62
CA GLN A 303 -9.34 0.12 -2.10
C GLN A 303 -10.38 0.46 -1.03
N GLY A 304 -10.73 1.74 -0.89
CA GLY A 304 -11.87 2.17 -0.08
C GLY A 304 -13.19 1.91 -0.79
N GLY A 305 -14.22 1.46 -0.06
CA GLY A 305 -15.49 1.08 -0.67
C GLY A 305 -16.38 2.26 -1.02
N ASP A 306 -17.09 2.17 -2.15
CA ASP A 306 -18.03 3.19 -2.62
C ASP A 306 -19.17 3.46 -1.61
N GLY A 307 -19.57 4.72 -1.49
CA GLY A 307 -20.78 5.11 -0.77
C GLY A 307 -22.03 4.73 -1.57
N VAL A 308 -22.86 3.82 -1.05
CA VAL A 308 -24.09 3.36 -1.73
C VAL A 308 -25.39 3.95 -1.16
N THR A 309 -25.36 4.44 0.09
CA THR A 309 -26.51 5.06 0.73
C THR A 309 -26.56 6.54 0.35
N LEU A 310 -27.74 7.08 0.00
CA LEU A 310 -27.82 8.41 -0.60
C LEU A 310 -27.21 9.50 0.32
N GLY A 311 -26.25 10.24 -0.24
CA GLY A 311 -25.46 11.26 0.46
C GLY A 311 -24.34 10.76 1.39
N THR A 312 -24.04 9.45 1.47
CA THR A 312 -22.87 8.96 2.22
C THR A 312 -21.59 9.06 1.41
N ASP A 313 -20.50 9.39 2.10
CA ASP A 313 -19.17 9.49 1.51
C ASP A 313 -18.61 8.10 1.11
N GLY A 314 -17.64 8.08 0.19
CA GLY A 314 -16.85 6.89 -0.12
C GLY A 314 -15.71 6.70 0.89
N GLY A 315 -15.32 5.45 1.12
CA GLY A 315 -14.23 5.11 2.04
C GLY A 315 -12.86 5.51 1.52
N ASN A 316 -11.92 5.83 2.42
CA ASN A 316 -10.54 6.11 2.03
C ASN A 316 -9.80 4.83 1.62
N GLY A 317 -8.87 4.94 0.66
CA GLY A 317 -7.93 3.87 0.35
C GLY A 317 -6.91 3.66 1.47
N GLY A 318 -6.50 2.40 1.68
CA GLY A 318 -5.44 2.05 2.62
C GLY A 318 -4.06 2.49 2.11
N ALA A 319 -3.11 2.71 3.01
CA ALA A 319 -1.72 2.99 2.61
C ALA A 319 -1.02 1.71 2.12
N GLY A 320 -0.09 1.83 1.17
CA GLY A 320 0.80 0.74 0.81
C GLY A 320 1.86 0.50 1.90
N GLY A 321 2.30 -0.75 2.04
CA GLY A 321 3.36 -1.16 2.96
C GLY A 321 4.72 -0.59 2.56
N THR A 322 5.61 -0.42 3.53
CA THR A 322 6.98 0.06 3.32
C THR A 322 7.97 -1.10 3.19
N ALA A 323 8.95 -0.94 2.31
CA ALA A 323 10.12 -1.80 2.23
C ALA A 323 11.23 -1.26 3.16
N ASP A 324 11.31 -1.78 4.39
CA ASP A 324 12.23 -1.29 5.44
C ASP A 324 13.70 -1.74 5.26
N GLY A 325 13.98 -2.52 4.21
CA GLY A 325 15.30 -3.09 3.94
C GLY A 325 16.40 -2.05 3.66
N TRP A 326 17.65 -2.40 4.00
CA TRP A 326 18.81 -1.58 3.62
C TRP A 326 19.25 -1.79 2.16
N LEU A 327 19.05 -3.01 1.63
CA LEU A 327 19.61 -3.47 0.35
C LEU A 327 18.60 -3.37 -0.79
N PHE A 328 17.53 -4.16 -0.72
CA PHE A 328 16.51 -4.27 -1.75
C PHE A 328 15.12 -4.34 -1.12
N GLY A 329 14.15 -3.79 -1.83
CA GLY A 329 12.73 -3.95 -1.58
C GLY A 329 11.93 -2.76 -2.11
N ASN A 330 10.78 -3.02 -2.72
CA ASN A 330 9.93 -1.98 -3.34
C ASN A 330 8.75 -1.67 -2.42
N GLY A 331 8.43 -0.39 -2.26
CA GLY A 331 7.27 0.03 -1.45
C GLY A 331 5.97 -0.15 -2.21
N GLY A 332 4.90 -0.60 -1.53
CA GLY A 332 3.60 -0.86 -2.16
C GLY A 332 2.84 0.42 -2.52
N ASP A 333 2.02 0.35 -3.56
CA ASP A 333 1.13 1.44 -3.97
C ASP A 333 0.04 1.70 -2.93
N GLY A 334 -0.43 2.95 -2.82
CA GLY A 334 -1.59 3.30 -2.02
C GLY A 334 -2.91 2.93 -2.69
N GLY A 335 -3.88 2.45 -1.91
CA GLY A 335 -5.20 2.09 -2.38
C GLY A 335 -6.01 3.29 -2.89
N GLN A 336 -6.88 3.04 -3.87
CA GLN A 336 -7.79 4.08 -4.38
C GLN A 336 -8.91 4.38 -3.37
N GLY A 337 -9.33 5.65 -3.27
CA GLY A 337 -10.50 6.04 -2.49
C GLY A 337 -11.81 5.77 -3.23
N GLY A 338 -12.84 5.36 -2.48
CA GLY A 338 -14.16 5.02 -3.02
C GLY A 338 -14.97 6.24 -3.48
N ILE A 339 -15.91 6.03 -4.39
CA ILE A 339 -16.80 7.05 -4.94
C ILE A 339 -17.88 7.44 -3.92
N GLY A 340 -18.18 8.73 -3.80
CA GLY A 340 -19.26 9.24 -2.94
C GLY A 340 -20.65 9.02 -3.53
N ALA A 341 -21.64 8.78 -2.67
CA ALA A 341 -23.00 8.45 -3.08
C ALA A 341 -23.75 9.62 -3.74
N PRO A 342 -24.69 9.36 -4.68
CA PRO A 342 -25.67 10.36 -5.12
C PRO A 342 -26.47 10.96 -3.96
N GLY A 343 -26.82 12.23 -4.02
CA GLY A 343 -27.64 12.90 -3.00
C GLY A 343 -29.13 12.52 -3.06
N GLU A 344 -29.80 12.62 -1.91
CA GLU A 344 -31.24 12.35 -1.77
C GLU A 344 -32.12 13.22 -2.70
N PRO A 345 -33.08 12.65 -3.45
CA PRO A 345 -34.09 13.41 -4.19
C PRO A 345 -34.94 14.31 -3.29
N GLY A 346 -35.17 15.54 -3.71
CA GLY A 346 -36.07 16.46 -3.03
C GLY A 346 -37.53 15.99 -3.05
N THR A 347 -38.23 16.16 -1.94
CA THR A 347 -39.63 15.72 -1.80
C THR A 347 -40.56 16.47 -2.77
N PRO A 348 -41.41 15.80 -3.58
CA PRO A 348 -42.39 16.49 -4.41
C PRO A 348 -43.37 17.35 -3.60
N GLY A 349 -43.71 18.53 -4.12
CA GLY A 349 -44.82 19.34 -3.62
C GLY A 349 -46.15 18.63 -3.85
N THR A 350 -47.07 18.75 -2.89
CA THR A 350 -48.36 18.04 -2.85
C THR A 350 -49.56 18.97 -2.89
N LEU A 351 -49.41 20.20 -2.40
CA LEU A 351 -50.46 21.22 -2.34
C LEU A 351 -50.43 22.16 -3.57
N PRO A 352 -51.57 22.80 -3.91
CA PRO A 352 -51.61 23.76 -5.02
C PRO A 352 -50.62 24.92 -4.85
N GLY A 353 -49.74 25.11 -5.83
CA GLY A 353 -48.69 26.13 -5.83
C GLY A 353 -47.48 25.84 -4.94
N GLU A 354 -47.42 24.66 -4.30
CA GLU A 354 -46.30 24.28 -3.44
C GLU A 354 -44.99 24.11 -4.23
N MET A 355 -43.88 24.60 -3.66
CA MET A 355 -42.55 24.37 -4.24
C MET A 355 -42.06 22.97 -3.87
N GLY A 356 -41.43 22.26 -4.82
CA GLY A 356 -40.75 21.01 -4.51
C GLY A 356 -39.59 21.20 -3.52
N GLY A 357 -39.33 20.19 -2.69
CA GLY A 357 -38.20 20.18 -1.77
C GLY A 357 -36.86 20.24 -2.50
N THR A 358 -35.83 20.77 -1.85
CA THR A 358 -34.46 20.77 -2.39
C THR A 358 -33.87 19.36 -2.35
N GLY A 359 -33.07 19.00 -3.36
CA GLY A 359 -32.26 17.79 -3.31
C GLY A 359 -31.15 17.88 -2.24
N GLY A 360 -30.76 16.74 -1.69
CA GLY A 360 -29.64 16.59 -0.76
C GLY A 360 -28.28 16.69 -1.46
N SER A 361 -27.23 16.91 -0.69
CA SER A 361 -25.85 16.84 -1.18
C SER A 361 -25.47 15.42 -1.60
N GLY A 362 -24.67 15.27 -2.65
CA GLY A 362 -23.90 14.04 -2.86
C GLY A 362 -22.82 13.89 -1.78
N GLY A 363 -22.45 12.65 -1.45
CA GLY A 363 -21.35 12.35 -0.54
C GLY A 363 -20.00 12.66 -1.18
N THR A 364 -18.96 12.91 -0.39
CA THR A 364 -17.60 13.09 -0.90
C THR A 364 -17.00 11.77 -1.36
N GLY A 365 -16.09 11.79 -2.33
CA GLY A 365 -15.22 10.65 -2.58
C GLY A 365 -14.18 10.52 -1.45
N GLY A 366 -13.76 9.30 -1.14
CA GLY A 366 -12.73 9.04 -0.14
C GLY A 366 -11.34 9.46 -0.64
N ASP A 367 -10.44 9.78 0.28
CA ASP A 367 -9.03 10.06 -0.06
C ASP A 367 -8.32 8.78 -0.51
N GLY A 368 -7.38 8.90 -1.44
CA GLY A 368 -6.48 7.81 -1.82
C GLY A 368 -5.37 7.62 -0.79
N GLY A 369 -4.98 6.37 -0.55
CA GLY A 369 -3.93 6.01 0.39
C GLY A 369 -2.54 6.46 -0.07
N ALA A 370 -1.62 6.70 0.86
CA ALA A 370 -0.23 6.97 0.51
C ALA A 370 0.50 5.69 0.06
N GLY A 371 1.42 5.80 -0.89
CA GLY A 371 2.35 4.73 -1.22
C GLY A 371 3.45 4.58 -0.17
N GLY A 372 3.91 3.36 0.04
CA GLY A 372 5.00 3.05 0.97
C GLY A 372 6.38 3.32 0.38
N ASN A 373 7.38 3.44 1.24
CA ASN A 373 8.75 3.76 0.78
C ASN A 373 9.49 2.52 0.29
N GLY A 374 10.41 2.69 -0.66
CA GLY A 374 11.35 1.65 -1.08
C GLY A 374 12.57 1.55 -0.14
N ALA A 375 13.23 0.40 -0.18
CA ALA A 375 14.45 0.11 0.54
C ALA A 375 15.59 1.10 0.24
N LEU A 376 16.48 1.31 1.21
CA LEU A 376 17.46 2.42 1.23
C LEU A 376 18.39 2.48 -0.02
N LEU A 377 18.73 1.34 -0.62
CA LEU A 377 19.69 1.26 -1.73
C LEU A 377 19.02 0.96 -3.09
N PHE A 378 18.38 -0.21 -3.22
CA PHE A 378 17.68 -0.67 -4.42
C PHE A 378 16.18 -0.85 -4.13
N GLY A 379 15.44 0.24 -4.00
CA GLY A 379 13.99 0.20 -3.82
C GLY A 379 13.30 1.32 -4.57
N ASP A 380 12.38 0.97 -5.47
CA ASP A 380 11.41 1.92 -6.00
C ASP A 380 10.30 2.13 -4.94
N GLY A 381 9.85 3.38 -4.75
CA GLY A 381 8.78 3.73 -3.80
C GLY A 381 7.41 3.70 -4.45
N GLY A 382 6.38 3.27 -3.71
CA GLY A 382 5.03 3.09 -4.21
C GLY A 382 4.33 4.40 -4.60
N GLY A 383 3.47 4.33 -5.60
CA GLY A 383 2.57 5.42 -5.99
C GLY A 383 1.52 5.72 -4.93
N GLY A 384 1.06 6.97 -4.87
CA GLY A 384 -0.12 7.33 -4.09
C GLY A 384 -1.40 6.93 -4.81
N GLY A 385 -2.36 6.37 -4.08
CA GLY A 385 -3.67 6.00 -4.63
C GLY A 385 -4.47 7.22 -5.08
N ASN A 386 -5.29 7.06 -6.12
CA ASN A 386 -6.19 8.12 -6.57
C ASN A 386 -7.31 8.36 -5.56
N GLY A 387 -7.69 9.63 -5.36
CA GLY A 387 -8.87 10.00 -4.59
C GLY A 387 -10.16 9.71 -5.35
N GLY A 388 -11.19 9.26 -4.64
CA GLY A 388 -12.49 8.88 -5.20
C GLY A 388 -13.28 10.07 -5.75
N ALA A 389 -14.16 9.80 -6.72
CA ALA A 389 -15.04 10.83 -7.27
C ALA A 389 -16.12 11.24 -6.25
N GLY A 390 -16.44 12.53 -6.20
CA GLY A 390 -17.56 13.04 -5.43
C GLY A 390 -18.91 12.71 -6.05
N GLY A 391 -19.88 12.34 -5.22
CA GLY A 391 -21.22 11.93 -5.67
C GLY A 391 -22.02 13.09 -6.29
N PRO A 392 -22.88 12.82 -7.29
CA PRO A 392 -23.75 13.84 -7.86
C PRO A 392 -24.79 14.33 -6.84
N GLY A 393 -25.12 15.61 -6.86
CA GLY A 393 -26.15 16.17 -6.01
C GLY A 393 -27.54 15.62 -6.34
N GLY A 394 -28.40 15.50 -5.32
CA GLY A 394 -29.75 14.99 -5.48
C GLY A 394 -30.62 15.89 -6.37
N PRO A 395 -31.52 15.34 -7.20
CA PRO A 395 -32.42 16.13 -8.01
C PRO A 395 -33.44 16.88 -7.11
N GLY A 396 -33.80 18.10 -7.50
CA GLY A 396 -34.86 18.85 -6.83
C GLY A 396 -36.24 18.18 -7.03
N GLY A 397 -37.10 18.29 -6.02
CA GLY A 397 -38.45 17.73 -6.07
C GLY A 397 -39.33 18.41 -7.11
N ALA A 398 -40.27 17.67 -7.70
CA ALA A 398 -41.29 18.26 -8.57
C ALA A 398 -42.18 19.24 -7.79
N GLY A 399 -42.61 20.33 -8.42
CA GLY A 399 -43.57 21.26 -7.83
C GLY A 399 -44.97 20.68 -7.70
N GLY A 400 -45.75 21.22 -6.77
CA GLY A 400 -47.15 20.87 -6.57
C GLY A 400 -48.07 21.31 -7.73
N PRO A 401 -49.30 20.77 -7.82
CA PRO A 401 -50.26 21.11 -8.87
C PRO A 401 -50.60 22.61 -8.88
N GLY A 402 -51.21 23.12 -9.95
CA GLY A 402 -51.46 24.56 -10.10
C GLY A 402 -50.18 25.37 -10.34
N LEU A 403 -49.22 24.80 -11.10
CA LEU A 403 -47.94 25.42 -11.47
C LEU A 403 -47.01 25.74 -10.28
N GLY A 404 -46.96 24.87 -9.27
CA GLY A 404 -45.94 24.94 -8.21
C GLY A 404 -44.52 24.88 -8.79
N PRO A 405 -43.55 25.69 -8.31
CA PRO A 405 -42.17 25.62 -8.79
C PRO A 405 -41.50 24.30 -8.42
N GLY A 406 -40.61 23.79 -9.27
CA GLY A 406 -39.71 22.71 -8.87
C GLY A 406 -38.70 23.19 -7.82
N GLY A 407 -38.26 22.26 -6.97
CA GLY A 407 -37.21 22.51 -5.99
C GLY A 407 -35.82 22.63 -6.65
N PHE A 408 -34.87 23.20 -5.93
CA PHE A 408 -33.48 23.25 -6.40
C PHE A 408 -32.79 21.89 -6.26
N GLY A 409 -31.91 21.56 -7.20
CA GLY A 409 -31.02 20.41 -7.03
C GLY A 409 -29.98 20.67 -5.93
N GLY A 410 -29.56 19.60 -5.25
CA GLY A 410 -28.52 19.67 -4.23
C GLY A 410 -27.11 19.82 -4.85
N PRO A 411 -26.11 20.27 -4.07
CA PRO A 411 -24.72 20.31 -4.53
C PRO A 411 -24.16 18.89 -4.70
N GLY A 412 -23.25 18.69 -5.66
CA GLY A 412 -22.42 17.48 -5.68
C GLY A 412 -21.40 17.49 -4.54
N GLY A 413 -20.98 16.29 -4.12
CA GLY A 413 -19.92 16.12 -3.14
C GLY A 413 -18.54 16.43 -3.73
N TYR A 414 -17.58 16.77 -2.88
CA TYR A 414 -16.19 16.95 -3.29
C TYR A 414 -15.55 15.59 -3.64
N GLY A 415 -14.61 15.58 -4.59
CA GLY A 415 -13.76 14.42 -4.78
C GLY A 415 -12.66 14.38 -3.72
N GLY A 416 -12.22 13.17 -3.36
CA GLY A 416 -11.17 12.96 -2.37
C GLY A 416 -9.79 13.40 -2.87
N TYR A 417 -8.86 13.60 -1.94
CA TYR A 417 -7.48 13.93 -2.28
C TYR A 417 -6.72 12.69 -2.76
N GLY A 418 -5.76 12.91 -3.65
CA GLY A 418 -4.80 11.88 -4.06
C GLY A 418 -3.77 11.61 -2.96
N GLY A 419 -3.41 10.34 -2.81
CA GLY A 419 -2.40 9.88 -1.87
C GLY A 419 -1.02 10.46 -2.17
N GLN A 420 -0.18 10.55 -1.15
CA GLN A 420 1.22 10.93 -1.33
C GLN A 420 2.02 9.75 -1.88
N ALA A 421 3.04 10.04 -2.70
CA ALA A 421 4.00 9.03 -3.13
C ALA A 421 4.93 8.60 -1.99
N GLY A 422 5.34 7.35 -2.00
CA GLY A 422 6.47 6.85 -1.24
C GLY A 422 7.81 7.29 -1.85
N PHE A 423 8.84 7.39 -1.02
CA PHE A 423 10.20 7.71 -1.46
C PHE A 423 10.95 6.45 -1.89
N GLY A 424 11.76 6.56 -2.93
CA GLY A 424 12.68 5.50 -3.36
C GLY A 424 14.04 5.58 -2.66
N GLY A 425 14.78 4.47 -2.73
CA GLY A 425 16.18 4.38 -2.31
C GLY A 425 17.15 5.10 -3.25
N LEU A 426 18.44 5.03 -2.93
CA LEU A 426 19.52 5.74 -3.64
C LEU A 426 19.57 5.46 -5.16
N PHE A 427 19.13 4.28 -5.60
CA PHE A 427 19.10 3.87 -7.00
C PHE A 427 17.70 3.50 -7.52
N GLY A 428 16.66 3.83 -6.76
CA GLY A 428 15.26 3.72 -7.17
C GLY A 428 14.61 5.06 -7.48
N HIS A 429 13.35 5.02 -7.88
CA HIS A 429 12.47 6.16 -8.09
C HIS A 429 11.54 6.37 -6.90
N ASN A 430 11.13 7.61 -6.66
CA ASN A 430 9.93 7.87 -5.87
C ASN A 430 8.69 7.48 -6.68
N GLY A 431 7.61 7.08 -6.02
CA GLY A 431 6.34 6.85 -6.67
C GLY A 431 5.73 8.12 -7.27
N MET A 432 4.64 7.97 -8.01
CA MET A 432 3.84 9.12 -8.47
C MET A 432 2.75 9.45 -7.45
N PRO A 433 2.54 10.72 -7.06
CA PRO A 433 1.41 11.08 -6.21
C PRO A 433 0.08 10.79 -6.91
N GLY A 434 -0.91 10.37 -6.13
CA GLY A 434 -2.25 10.09 -6.64
C GLY A 434 -2.93 11.35 -7.17
N LEU A 435 -3.88 11.17 -8.09
CA LEU A 435 -4.73 12.25 -8.58
C LEU A 435 -5.88 12.49 -7.60
N ASN A 436 -6.25 13.76 -7.39
CA ASN A 436 -7.48 14.10 -6.69
C ASN A 436 -8.70 13.68 -7.54
N GLY A 437 -9.73 13.15 -6.87
CA GLY A 437 -10.98 12.81 -7.52
C GLY A 437 -11.75 14.04 -8.02
N PRO A 438 -12.59 13.90 -9.06
CA PRO A 438 -13.44 14.99 -9.53
C PRO A 438 -14.55 15.29 -8.52
N THR A 439 -14.89 16.57 -8.36
CA THR A 439 -16.09 17.00 -7.62
C THR A 439 -17.34 16.65 -8.42
N GLY A 440 -18.36 16.09 -7.75
CA GLY A 440 -19.61 15.68 -8.35
C GLY A 440 -20.42 16.86 -8.89
N PRO A 441 -21.27 16.66 -9.93
CA PRO A 441 -22.11 17.72 -10.46
C PRO A 441 -23.25 18.06 -9.49
N THR A 442 -23.65 19.33 -9.44
CA THR A 442 -24.93 19.75 -8.82
C THR A 442 -26.10 19.02 -9.48
N GLY A 443 -27.05 18.56 -8.67
CA GLY A 443 -28.27 17.91 -9.16
C GLY A 443 -29.13 18.85 -10.01
N PRO A 444 -29.98 18.30 -10.90
CA PRO A 444 -30.91 19.11 -11.67
C PRO A 444 -32.01 19.69 -10.76
N ASN A 445 -32.51 20.89 -11.08
CA ASN A 445 -33.72 21.41 -10.48
C ASN A 445 -34.93 20.56 -10.88
N GLY A 446 -35.92 20.44 -9.99
CA GLY A 446 -37.15 19.71 -10.26
C GLY A 446 -38.02 20.38 -11.33
N PRO A 447 -38.94 19.64 -11.96
CA PRO A 447 -39.92 20.21 -12.88
C PRO A 447 -40.98 21.03 -12.13
N THR A 448 -41.53 22.06 -12.81
CA THR A 448 -42.76 22.72 -12.37
C THR A 448 -43.94 21.74 -12.37
N GLY A 449 -44.80 21.83 -11.37
CA GLY A 449 -45.98 20.98 -11.26
C GLY A 449 -47.04 21.23 -12.35
N PRO A 450 -47.98 20.29 -12.54
CA PRO A 450 -49.01 20.39 -13.58
C PRO A 450 -49.94 21.59 -13.37
N SER A 451 -50.64 22.02 -14.42
CA SER A 451 -51.49 23.23 -14.42
C SER A 451 -52.68 23.21 -13.45
N GLY A 452 -53.06 22.03 -12.94
CA GLY A 452 -54.39 21.77 -12.40
C GLY A 452 -55.37 21.37 -13.50
#